data_AF-A0A933SGR3-F1
#
_entry.id   AF-A0A933SGR3-F1
#
_cell.length_a   1.000
_cell.length_b   1.000
_cell.length_c   1.000
_cell.angle_alpha   90.00
_cell.angle_beta   90.00
_cell.angle_gamma   90.00
#
_symmetry.space_group_name_H-M   'P 1'
#
loop_
_entity.id
_entity.type
_entity.pdbx_description
1 polymer ?
#
loop_
_entity_poly.entity_id
_entity_poly.type
_entity_poly.pdbx_seq_one_letter_code
_entity_poly.pdbx_strand_id
1 'polypeptide(L)'
;MIRTQLFLDEAMHARLRSLARAQGRTVSDLVREAIQRSFLAPEQDEWERTLRGICGLWRDRDEIGDGSAYVRSLRKDTRRLRSRRG
;
A
#
# COMPACT_ATOMS: atom_id res chain seq x y z
N MET A 1 -25.16 -6.58 -11.72
CA MET A 1 -24.08 -7.55 -12.00
C MET A 1 -24.28 -8.08 -13.42
N ILE A 2 -23.29 -7.95 -14.29
CA ILE A 2 -23.30 -8.57 -15.63
C ILE A 2 -22.68 -9.97 -15.50
N ARG A 3 -23.29 -10.99 -16.12
CA ARG A 3 -22.73 -12.35 -16.15
C ARG A 3 -21.56 -12.39 -17.13
N THR A 4 -20.38 -12.66 -16.61
CA THR A 4 -19.14 -12.80 -17.38
C THR A 4 -18.53 -14.16 -17.09
N GLN A 5 -18.11 -14.88 -18.13
CA GLN A 5 -17.44 -16.16 -17.99
C GLN A 5 -15.93 -15.94 -17.87
N LEU A 6 -15.32 -16.49 -16.81
CA LEU A 6 -13.88 -16.47 -16.57
C LEU A 6 -13.39 -17.92 -16.56
N PHE A 7 -12.43 -18.24 -17.42
CA PHE A 7 -11.77 -19.53 -17.41
C PHE A 7 -10.59 -19.49 -16.44
N LEU A 8 -10.53 -20.48 -15.56
CA LEU A 8 -9.48 -20.66 -14.56
C LEU A 8 -8.93 -22.07 -14.72
N ASP A 9 -7.63 -22.24 -14.52
CA ASP A 9 -7.08 -23.58 -14.37
C ASP A 9 -7.55 -24.22 -13.05
N GLU A 10 -7.36 -25.53 -12.97
CA GLU A 10 -7.83 -26.34 -11.84
C GLU A 10 -7.17 -25.92 -10.51
N ALA A 11 -5.89 -25.57 -10.55
CA ALA A 11 -5.13 -25.18 -9.36
C ALA A 11 -5.60 -23.82 -8.80
N MET A 12 -5.80 -22.84 -9.68
CA MET A 12 -6.35 -21.52 -9.35
C MET A 12 -7.76 -21.67 -8.78
N HIS A 13 -8.61 -22.47 -9.42
CA HIS A 13 -9.97 -22.69 -8.95
C HIS A 13 -10.00 -23.39 -7.59
N ALA A 14 -9.17 -24.42 -7.38
CA ALA A 14 -9.05 -25.10 -6.10
C ALA A 14 -8.60 -24.14 -4.99
N ARG A 15 -7.60 -23.30 -5.26
CA ARG A 15 -7.09 -22.31 -4.32
C ARG A 15 -8.13 -21.25 -3.97
N LEU A 16 -8.85 -20.72 -4.96
CA LEU A 16 -9.92 -19.75 -4.72
C LEU A 16 -11.06 -20.35 -3.90
N ARG A 17 -11.46 -21.61 -4.16
CA ARG A 17 -12.49 -22.28 -3.35
C ARG A 17 -12.03 -22.49 -1.91
N SER A 18 -10.78 -22.86 -1.69
CA SER A 18 -10.22 -23.01 -0.34
C SER A 18 -10.25 -21.68 0.43
N LEU A 19 -9.78 -20.59 -0.20
CA LEU A 19 -9.78 -19.25 0.39
C LEU A 19 -11.20 -18.75 0.68
N ALA A 20 -12.11 -18.94 -0.27
CA ALA A 20 -13.51 -18.54 -0.15
C ALA A 20 -14.17 -19.22 1.06
N ARG A 21 -13.97 -20.53 1.23
CA ARG A 21 -14.46 -21.29 2.38
C ARG A 21 -13.85 -20.80 3.69
N ALA A 22 -12.55 -20.58 3.73
CA ALA A 22 -11.86 -20.10 4.93
C ALA A 22 -12.34 -18.71 5.38
N GLN A 23 -12.79 -17.87 4.44
CA GLN A 23 -13.26 -16.52 4.71
C GLN A 23 -14.79 -16.39 4.81
N GLY A 24 -15.56 -17.47 4.59
CA GLY A 24 -17.02 -17.42 4.53
C GLY A 24 -17.56 -16.56 3.37
N ARG A 25 -16.82 -16.49 2.26
CA ARG A 25 -17.13 -15.66 1.07
C ARG A 25 -17.33 -16.53 -0.16
N THR A 26 -17.81 -15.95 -1.26
CA THR A 26 -17.89 -16.67 -2.54
C THR A 26 -16.64 -16.48 -3.39
N VAL A 27 -16.38 -17.40 -4.32
CA VAL A 27 -15.30 -17.25 -5.31
C VAL A 27 -15.49 -15.98 -6.14
N SER A 28 -16.73 -15.66 -6.50
CA SER A 28 -17.08 -14.44 -7.23
C SER A 28 -16.73 -13.16 -6.46
N ASP A 29 -16.84 -13.17 -5.13
CA ASP A 29 -16.46 -12.02 -4.29
C ASP A 29 -14.94 -11.82 -4.30
N LEU A 30 -14.18 -12.91 -4.18
CA LEU A 30 -12.71 -12.86 -4.24
C LEU A 30 -12.22 -12.38 -5.60
N VAL A 31 -12.80 -12.91 -6.69
CA VAL A 31 -12.44 -12.51 -8.06
C VAL A 31 -12.76 -11.02 -8.28
N ARG A 32 -13.93 -10.55 -7.82
CA ARG A 32 -14.29 -9.13 -7.94
C ARG A 32 -13.33 -8.23 -7.19
N GLU A 33 -13.01 -8.57 -5.95
CA GLU A 33 -12.09 -7.79 -5.12
C GLU A 33 -10.69 -7.76 -5.74
N ALA A 34 -10.21 -8.90 -6.25
CA ALA A 34 -8.93 -8.96 -6.95
C ALA A 34 -8.93 -8.06 -8.20
N ILE A 35 -9.97 -8.12 -9.03
CA ILE A 35 -10.10 -7.24 -10.22
C ILE A 35 -10.16 -5.77 -9.79
N GLN A 36 -10.92 -5.45 -8.73
CA GLN A 36 -10.98 -4.09 -8.20
C GLN A 36 -9.62 -3.59 -7.75
N ARG A 37 -8.87 -4.38 -7.00
CA ARG A 37 -7.53 -4.01 -6.53
C ARG A 37 -6.51 -3.89 -7.67
N SER A 38 -6.59 -4.76 -8.67
CA SER A 38 -5.61 -4.80 -9.75
C SER A 38 -5.85 -3.77 -10.86
N PHE A 39 -7.11 -3.42 -11.14
CA PHE A 39 -7.46 -2.62 -12.32
C PHE A 39 -8.30 -1.37 -12.01
N LEU A 40 -8.89 -1.28 -10.82
CA LEU A 40 -9.81 -0.20 -10.45
C LEU A 40 -9.38 0.51 -9.16
N ALA A 41 -8.28 0.09 -8.52
CA ALA A 41 -7.70 0.81 -7.41
C ALA A 41 -7.05 2.09 -7.96
N PRO A 42 -7.33 3.28 -7.40
CA PRO A 42 -6.73 4.53 -7.86
C PRO A 42 -5.21 4.65 -7.63
N GLU A 43 -4.56 3.60 -7.14
CA GLU A 43 -3.63 3.77 -6.01
C GLU A 43 -2.13 3.75 -6.38
N GLN A 44 -1.73 3.56 -7.63
CA GLN A 44 -0.35 3.87 -8.01
C GLN A 44 -0.24 5.32 -8.51
N ASP A 45 -1.09 5.73 -9.44
CA ASP A 45 -1.00 7.06 -10.03
C ASP A 45 -1.51 8.17 -9.10
N GLU A 46 -2.55 7.95 -8.27
CA GLU A 46 -3.01 8.99 -7.33
C GLU A 46 -2.11 9.12 -6.12
N TRP A 47 -1.62 8.00 -5.58
CA TRP A 47 -0.66 8.02 -4.48
C TRP A 47 0.66 8.64 -4.93
N GLU A 48 1.17 8.26 -6.11
CA GLU A 48 2.38 8.86 -6.67
C GLU A 48 2.16 10.34 -7.00
N ARG A 49 1.01 10.73 -7.59
CA ARG A 49 0.69 12.15 -7.83
C ARG A 49 0.58 12.94 -6.52
N THR A 50 -0.04 12.38 -5.48
CA THR A 50 -0.17 13.01 -4.17
C THR A 50 1.20 13.16 -3.50
N LEU A 51 2.02 12.11 -3.50
CA LEU A 51 3.38 12.17 -2.99
C LEU A 51 4.23 13.17 -3.77
N ARG A 52 4.15 13.20 -5.10
CA ARG A 52 4.83 14.20 -5.94
C ARG A 52 4.35 15.63 -5.63
N GLY A 53 3.06 15.82 -5.36
CA GLY A 53 2.50 17.12 -4.97
C GLY A 53 2.92 17.60 -3.58
N ILE A 54 3.18 16.68 -2.64
CA ILE A 54 3.66 17.00 -1.28
C ILE A 54 5.19 17.12 -1.23
N CYS A 55 5.91 16.42 -2.13
CA CYS A 55 7.36 16.50 -2.28
C CYS A 55 7.81 17.93 -2.63
N GLY A 56 8.47 18.60 -1.69
CA GLY A 56 8.96 19.98 -1.87
C GLY A 56 8.19 21.02 -1.08
N LEU A 57 7.10 20.66 -0.38
CA LEU A 57 6.36 21.55 0.52
C LEU A 57 7.23 22.20 1.62
N TRP A 58 8.38 21.59 1.92
CA TRP A 58 9.33 22.04 2.93
C TRP A 58 10.64 22.55 2.32
N ARG A 59 10.72 22.70 0.99
CA ARG A 59 11.92 23.14 0.27
C ARG A 59 12.27 24.60 0.57
N ASP A 60 11.24 25.44 0.70
CA ASP A 60 11.39 26.89 0.87
C ASP A 60 11.21 27.34 2.33
N ARG A 61 11.30 26.41 3.29
CA ARG A 61 11.27 26.73 4.72
C ARG A 61 12.69 26.96 5.24
N ASP A 62 13.10 28.23 5.22
CA ASP A 62 14.41 28.66 5.72
C ASP A 62 14.63 28.40 7.22
N GLU A 63 13.54 28.26 7.99
CA GLU A 63 13.55 28.01 9.44
C GLU A 63 14.10 26.63 9.83
N ILE A 64 14.19 25.68 8.88
CA ILE A 64 14.62 24.29 9.13
C ILE A 64 16.08 24.08 8.67
N GLY A 65 16.68 25.08 8.03
CA GLY A 65 18.04 25.02 7.50
C GLY A 65 18.22 23.86 6.53
N ASP A 66 19.35 23.17 6.59
CA ASP A 66 19.56 21.95 5.80
C ASP A 66 18.62 20.82 6.28
N GLY A 67 17.55 20.57 5.52
CA GLY A 67 16.59 19.50 5.79
C GLY A 67 17.24 18.12 5.94
N SER A 68 18.39 17.88 5.27
CA SER A 68 19.13 16.62 5.44
C SER A 68 19.81 16.53 6.80
N ALA A 69 20.43 17.62 7.27
CA ALA A 69 20.99 17.70 8.61
C ALA A 69 19.90 17.58 9.70
N TYR A 70 18.75 18.22 9.48
CA TYR A 70 17.59 18.14 10.37
C TYR A 70 17.04 16.71 10.49
N VAL A 71 16.80 16.01 9.38
CA VAL A 71 16.36 14.60 9.43
C VAL A 71 17.42 13.70 10.07
N ARG A 72 18.70 14.00 9.86
CA ARG A 72 19.82 13.24 10.45
C ARG A 72 19.90 13.41 11.97
N SER A 73 19.60 14.59 12.52
CA SER A 73 19.56 14.80 13.98
C SER A 73 18.43 14.01 14.63
N LEU A 74 17.21 14.05 14.06
CA LEU A 74 16.05 13.28 14.54
C LEU A 74 16.33 11.76 14.59
N ARG A 75 17.06 11.24 13.58
CA ARG A 75 17.48 9.82 13.54
C ARG A 75 18.58 9.46 14.54
N LYS A 76 19.36 10.43 15.01
CA LYS A 76 20.36 10.21 16.07
C LYS A 76 19.69 10.15 17.44
N ASP A 77 18.70 11.00 17.69
CA ASP A 77 17.98 11.06 18.97
C ASP A 77 17.12 9.81 19.22
N THR A 78 16.43 9.34 18.19
CA THR A 78 15.66 8.08 18.27
C THR A 78 16.53 6.84 18.48
N ARG A 79 17.77 6.82 17.96
CA ARG A 79 18.75 5.75 18.25
C ARG A 79 19.24 5.81 19.69
N ARG A 80 19.52 7.00 20.23
CA ARG A 80 19.88 7.19 21.65
C ARG A 80 18.77 6.68 22.59
N LEU A 81 17.51 6.94 22.24
CA LEU A 81 16.35 6.43 22.98
C LEU A 81 16.24 4.90 22.97
N ARG A 82 16.59 4.25 21.84
CA ARG A 82 16.63 2.77 21.76
C ARG A 82 17.74 2.16 22.61
N SER A 83 18.93 2.78 22.67
CA SER A 83 20.05 2.28 23.48
C SER A 83 19.84 2.38 24.99
N ARG A 84 18.87 3.18 25.46
CA ARG A 84 18.53 3.33 26.89
C ARG A 84 17.42 2.38 27.36
N ARG A 85 16.91 1.52 26.46
CA ARG A 85 15.81 0.56 26.72
C ARG A 85 16.26 -0.91 26.64
N GLY A 86 17.56 -1.18 26.54
CA GLY A 86 18.16 -2.51 26.71
C GLY A 86 19.12 -2.46 27.89
#